data_AF-A0A662PYK2-F1
#
_entry.id   AF-A0A662PYK2-F1
#
_cell.length_a   1.000
_cell.length_b   1.000
_cell.length_c   1.000
_cell.angle_alpha   90.00
_cell.angle_beta   90.00
_cell.angle_gamma   90.00
#
_symmetry.space_group_name_H-M   'P 1'
#
loop_
_entity.id
_entity.type
_entity.pdbx_description
1 polymer ?
#
loop_
_entity_poly.entity_id
_entity_poly.type
_entity_poly.pdbx_seq_one_letter_code
_entity_poly.pdbx_strand_id
1 'polypeptide(L)' 'MRPTLITAFREGSSVKIYLYNPHSESIKVLEAWSGGESRDIGVTIRPREYAVVNATFSSTPSSVLLRFDSGAWMEVRFE' A
#
# COMPACT_ATOMS: atom_id res chain seq x y z
N MET A 1 -8.10 -7.13 -8.83
CA MET A 1 -6.98 -6.62 -9.65
C MET A 1 -5.89 -6.15 -8.71
N ARG A 2 -4.67 -6.69 -8.82
CA ARG A 2 -3.59 -6.38 -7.87
C ARG A 2 -2.51 -5.55 -8.57
N PRO A 3 -2.00 -4.47 -7.95
CA PRO A 3 -0.82 -3.78 -8.47
C PRO A 3 0.44 -4.60 -8.24
N THR A 4 1.54 -4.17 -8.85
CA THR A 4 2.88 -4.72 -8.63
C THR A 4 3.60 -3.85 -7.60
N LEU A 5 4.16 -4.48 -6.56
CA LEU A 5 5.07 -3.80 -5.64
C LEU A 5 6.38 -3.49 -6.38
N ILE A 6 6.76 -2.22 -6.44
CA ILE A 6 8.05 -1.78 -6.98
C ILE A 6 9.11 -1.85 -5.89
N THR A 7 8.85 -1.17 -4.77
CA THR A 7 9.72 -1.12 -3.60
C THR A 7 8.94 -0.60 -2.39
N ALA A 8 9.47 -0.78 -1.19
CA ALA A 8 8.93 -0.20 0.03
C ALA A 8 10.04 0.19 1.00
N PHE A 9 9.86 1.33 1.65
CA PHE A 9 10.78 1.85 2.66
C PHE A 9 10.05 2.05 3.98
N ARG A 10 10.74 1.81 5.08
CA ARG A 10 10.29 2.08 6.45
C ARG A 10 11.32 2.95 7.15
N GLU A 11 10.85 4.00 7.80
CA GLU A 11 11.64 4.89 8.64
C GLU A 11 10.90 5.05 9.97
N GLY A 12 11.32 4.29 10.98
CA GLY A 12 10.55 4.16 12.22
C GLY A 12 9.13 3.64 11.96
N SER A 13 8.12 4.37 12.40
CA SER A 13 6.71 4.01 12.21
C SER A 13 6.09 4.50 10.90
N SER A 14 6.86 5.23 10.08
CA SER A 14 6.42 5.71 8.77
C SER A 14 6.87 4.76 7.66
N VAL A 15 5.98 4.52 6.69
CA VAL A 15 6.26 3.70 5.51
C VAL A 15 5.95 4.45 4.22
N LYS A 16 6.72 4.14 3.17
CA LYS A 16 6.48 4.55 1.79
C LYS A 16 6.48 3.32 0.90
N ILE A 17 5.36 3.03 0.26
CA ILE A 17 5.18 1.84 -0.59
C ILE A 17 4.90 2.29 -2.01
N TYR A 18 5.75 1.85 -2.95
CA TYR A 18 5.67 2.21 -4.36
C TYR A 18 4.98 1.10 -5.13
N LEU A 19 3.86 1.42 -5.78
CA LEU A 19 3.02 0.46 -6.48
C LEU A 19 2.83 0.86 -7.93
N TYR A 20 3.00 -0.10 -8.85
CA TYR A 20 2.71 0.05 -10.27
C TYR A 20 1.39 -0.62 -10.63
N ASN A 21 0.59 0.00 -11.50
CA ASN A 21 -0.63 -0.59 -12.03
C ASN A 21 -0.40 -1.18 -13.44
N PRO A 22 -0.29 -2.52 -13.58
CA PRO A 22 -0.14 -3.17 -14.88
C PRO A 22 -1.48 -3.41 -15.59
N HIS A 23 -2.59 -2.78 -15.18
CA HIS A 23 -3.93 -2.97 -15.75
C HIS A 23 -4.42 -1.74 -16.51
N SER A 24 -5.53 -1.89 -17.24
CA SER A 24 -6.14 -0.84 -18.06
C SER A 24 -7.10 0.04 -17.26
N GLU A 25 -7.53 -0.44 -16.10
CA GLU A 25 -8.41 0.23 -15.14
C GLU A 25 -7.61 0.75 -13.94
N SER A 26 -8.11 1.83 -13.33
CA SER A 26 -7.53 2.36 -12.09
C SER A 26 -7.70 1.39 -10.93
N ILE A 27 -6.73 1.39 -10.00
CA ILE A 27 -6.81 0.64 -8.74
C ILE A 27 -6.79 1.65 -7.59
N LYS A 28 -7.71 1.54 -6.63
CA LYS A 28 -7.69 2.37 -5.42
C LYS A 28 -7.19 1.57 -4.22
N VAL A 29 -6.21 2.13 -3.52
CA VAL A 29 -5.77 1.68 -2.21
C VAL A 29 -6.70 2.33 -1.18
N LEU A 30 -7.48 1.50 -0.49
CA LEU A 30 -8.46 1.97 0.49
C LEU A 30 -7.79 2.17 1.84
N GLU A 31 -7.12 1.13 2.33
CA GLU A 31 -6.60 1.08 3.70
C GLU A 31 -5.22 0.43 3.72
N ALA A 32 -4.44 0.80 4.74
CA ALA A 32 -3.23 0.12 5.16
C ALA A 32 -3.36 -0.32 6.62
N TRP A 33 -3.00 -1.57 6.89
CA TRP A 33 -3.13 -2.20 8.20
C TRP A 33 -1.77 -2.65 8.72
N SER A 34 -1.51 -2.44 10.01
CA SER A 34 -0.36 -3.00 10.71
C SER A 34 -0.68 -3.16 12.20
N GLY A 35 -0.34 -4.30 12.80
CA GLY A 35 -0.48 -4.51 14.26
C GLY A 35 -1.90 -4.32 14.81
N GLY A 36 -2.94 -4.51 13.98
CA GLY A 36 -4.35 -4.27 14.35
C GLY A 36 -4.83 -2.82 14.18
N GLU A 37 -3.93 -1.91 13.80
CA GLU A 37 -4.23 -0.50 13.48
C GLU A 37 -4.48 -0.35 11.98
N SER A 38 -5.47 0.47 11.62
CA SER A 38 -5.77 0.83 10.23
C SER A 38 -5.54 2.31 9.93
N ARG A 39 -5.22 2.60 8.67
CA ARG A 39 -5.05 3.94 8.11
C ARG A 39 -5.81 4.04 6.80
N ASP A 40 -6.69 5.03 6.69
CA ASP A 40 -7.31 5.39 5.41
C ASP A 40 -6.26 5.99 4.48
N ILE A 41 -6.15 5.44 3.27
CA ILE A 41 -5.12 5.82 2.30
C ILE A 41 -5.72 6.64 1.17
N GLY A 42 -6.78 6.14 0.52
CA GLY A 42 -7.49 6.84 -0.55
C GLY A 42 -6.69 7.10 -1.83
N VAL A 43 -5.54 6.45 -2.03
CA VAL A 43 -4.66 6.65 -3.19
C VAL A 43 -5.19 5.88 -4.39
N THR A 44 -5.28 6.55 -5.55
CA THR A 44 -5.63 5.92 -6.83
C THR A 44 -4.39 5.76 -7.71
N ILE A 45 -4.12 4.53 -8.14
CA ILE A 45 -3.08 4.18 -9.10
C ILE A 45 -3.72 4.14 -10.49
N ARG A 46 -3.40 5.13 -11.34
CA ARG A 46 -3.92 5.21 -12.71
C ARG A 46 -3.41 4.05 -13.58
N PRO A 47 -4.10 3.71 -14.67
CA PRO A 47 -3.65 2.67 -15.60
C PRO A 47 -2.23 2.96 -16.11
N ARG A 48 -1.36 1.94 -16.12
CA ARG A 48 0.04 2.05 -16.62
C ARG A 48 0.90 3.10 -15.88
N GLU A 49 0.49 3.53 -14.69
CA GLU A 49 1.23 4.48 -13.86
C GLU A 49 1.63 3.84 -12.51
N TYR A 50 2.49 4.54 -11.77
CA TYR A 50 2.80 4.21 -10.38
C TYR A 50 2.21 5.25 -9.42
N ALA A 51 1.99 4.83 -8.18
CA ALA A 51 1.66 5.73 -7.08
C ALA A 51 2.41 5.33 -5.82
N VAL A 52 2.48 6.27 -4.87
CA VAL A 52 3.12 6.08 -3.57
C VAL A 52 2.06 6.08 -2.49
N VAL A 53 2.04 5.02 -1.69
CA VAL A 53 1.24 4.92 -0.48
C VAL A 53 2.11 5.31 0.70
N ASN A 54 1.70 6.35 1.42
CA ASN A 54 2.34 6.80 2.65
C ASN A 54 1.43 6.46 3.82
N ALA A 55 1.97 5.86 4.87
CA ALA A 55 1.23 5.58 6.10
C ALA A 55 2.15 5.74 7.32
N THR A 56 1.59 6.19 8.44
CA THR A 56 2.29 6.25 9.73
C THR A 56 1.46 5.50 10.76
N PHE A 57 2.13 4.61 11.48
CA PHE A 57 1.52 3.76 12.51
C PHE A 57 1.98 4.17 13.92
N SER A 58 1.33 3.63 14.95
CA SER A 58 1.70 3.84 16.35
C SER A 58 3.02 3.17 16.74
N SER A 59 3.39 2.09 16.05
CA SER A 59 4.62 1.33 16.26
C SER A 59 5.34 1.08 14.94
N THR A 60 6.60 0.65 15.01
CA THR A 60 7.42 0.32 13.82
C THR A 60 6.85 -0.95 13.18
N PRO A 61 6.25 -0.88 11.98
CA PRO A 61 5.60 -2.03 11.38
C PRO A 61 6.64 -3.03 10.85
N SER A 62 6.50 -4.33 11.15
CA SER A 62 7.25 -5.40 10.48
C SER A 62 6.67 -5.75 9.12
N SER A 63 5.35 -5.58 8.96
CA SER A 63 4.66 -5.65 7.68
C SER A 63 3.47 -4.69 7.64
N VAL A 64 3.01 -4.39 6.44
CA VAL A 64 1.80 -3.61 6.17
C VAL A 64 0.93 -4.37 5.19
N LEU A 65 -0.34 -4.53 5.54
CA LEU A 65 -1.35 -5.19 4.71
C LEU A 65 -2.20 -4.11 4.02
N LEU A 66 -2.17 -4.07 2.70
CA LEU A 66 -2.90 -3.11 1.88
C LEU A 66 -4.21 -3.71 1.38
N ARG A 67 -5.32 -2.96 1.52
CA ARG A 67 -6.65 -3.30 0.98
C ARG A 67 -6.93 -2.48 -0.28
N PHE A 68 -7.35 -3.14 -1.35
CA PHE A 68 -7.72 -2.48 -2.61
C PHE A 68 -9.24 -2.49 -2.83
N ASP A 69 -9.73 -1.55 -3.62
CA ASP A 69 -11.14 -1.45 -4.04
C ASP A 69 -11.64 -2.69 -4.80
N SER A 70 -10.77 -3.35 -5.54
CA SER A 70 -11.09 -4.60 -6.23
C SER A 70 -11.29 -5.81 -5.30
N GLY A 71 -11.21 -5.63 -3.98
CA GLY A 71 -11.27 -6.71 -2.99
C GLY A 71 -9.96 -7.48 -2.80
N ALA A 72 -8.93 -7.17 -3.58
CA ALA A 72 -7.61 -7.75 -3.41
C ALA A 72 -6.92 -7.23 -2.14
N TRP A 73 -5.97 -8.03 -1.66
CA TRP A 73 -5.09 -7.71 -0.54
C TRP A 73 -3.63 -7.96 -0.91
N MET A 74 -2.71 -7.21 -0.29
CA MET A 74 -1.27 -7.40 -0.48
C MET A 74 -0.51 -7.11 0.80
N GLU A 75 0.26 -8.08 1.26
CA GLU A 75 1.19 -7.91 2.37
C GLU A 75 2.54 -7.38 1.84
N VAL A 76 3.03 -6.32 2.45
CA VAL A 76 4.35 -5.73 2.21
C VAL A 76 5.17 -5.91 3.49
N ARG A 77 6.27 -6.66 3.41
CA ARG A 77 7.15 -6.94 4.56
C ARG A 77 8.39 -6.05 4.51
N PHE A 78 8.86 -5.64 5.67
CA PHE A 78 10.08 -4.85 5.84
C PHE A 78 11.09 -5.69 6.62
N GLU A 79 12.30 -5.84 6.09
CA GLU A 79 13.42 -6.48 6.79
C GLU A 79 13.85 -5.66 8.02
#